data_AF-A0A480BXX6-F1
#
_entry.id   AF-A0A480BXX6-F1
#
_cell.length_a   1.000
_cell.length_b   1.000
_cell.length_c   1.000
_cell.angle_alpha   90.00
_cell.angle_beta   90.00
_cell.angle_gamma   90.00
#
_symmetry.space_group_name_H-M   'P 1'
#
loop_
_entity.id
_entity.type
_entity.pdbx_description
1 polymer ?
#
loop_
_entity_poly.entity_id
_entity_poly.type
_entity_poly.pdbx_seq_one_letter_code
_entity_poly.pdbx_strand_id
1 'polypeptide(L)'
;MIDCLDIPKALFPHLDPWTIQEPSLSDLDIVRGMQAQMDAGTAWLLEMNDTYVFLRRHTPWVGQIHVWNLGSPFGMVRAIRAVTDAGLERFHRLEARVPDRRHGSVLARCGWVHEGTFRACHAHRDGTFSDAFGYGVTRWDR
;
A
#
# COMPACT_ATOMS: atom_id res chain seq x y z
N MET A 1 -23.17 3.84 8.92
CA MET A 1 -22.71 2.45 9.04
C MET A 1 -22.53 1.92 7.63
N ILE A 2 -21.30 1.64 7.22
CA ILE A 2 -21.06 0.92 5.97
C ILE A 2 -21.31 -0.55 6.29
N ASP A 3 -22.31 -1.15 5.65
CA ASP A 3 -22.59 -2.56 5.81
C ASP A 3 -21.42 -3.37 5.26
N CYS A 4 -20.99 -4.42 5.99
CA CYS A 4 -19.88 -5.29 5.60
C CYS A 4 -20.10 -6.02 4.26
N LEU A 5 -21.28 -5.86 3.63
CA LEU A 5 -21.66 -6.43 2.35
C LEU A 5 -21.17 -5.61 1.14
N ASP A 6 -20.78 -4.35 1.34
CA ASP A 6 -20.32 -3.46 0.25
C ASP A 6 -18.80 -3.41 0.08
N ILE A 7 -18.04 -4.14 0.92
CA ILE A 7 -16.61 -4.38 0.66
C ILE A 7 -16.55 -5.44 -0.44
N PRO A 8 -16.02 -5.13 -1.64
CA PRO A 8 -15.90 -6.12 -2.69
C PRO A 8 -15.25 -7.39 -2.14
N LYS A 9 -15.90 -8.55 -2.31
CA LYS A 9 -15.34 -9.86 -1.88
C LYS A 9 -13.92 -10.09 -2.42
N ALA A 10 -13.58 -9.42 -3.53
CA ALA A 10 -12.24 -9.40 -4.11
C ALA A 10 -11.19 -8.77 -3.17
N LEU A 11 -11.52 -7.79 -2.32
CA LEU A 11 -10.53 -7.15 -1.46
C LEU A 11 -10.07 -8.06 -0.32
N PHE A 12 -10.95 -8.87 0.27
CA PHE A 12 -10.63 -9.70 1.46
C PHE A 12 -9.39 -10.62 1.32
N PRO A 13 -9.20 -11.42 0.26
CA PRO A 13 -7.99 -12.22 0.08
C PRO A 13 -6.73 -11.39 -0.26
N HIS A 14 -6.89 -10.08 -0.48
CA HIS A 14 -5.84 -9.18 -0.96
C HIS A 14 -5.65 -7.97 -0.04
N LEU A 15 -6.33 -7.97 1.11
CA LEU A 15 -6.06 -7.03 2.18
C LEU A 15 -4.62 -7.17 2.59
N ASP A 16 -4.01 -6.02 2.76
CA ASP A 16 -2.65 -5.93 3.19
C ASP A 16 -2.43 -6.67 4.50
N PRO A 17 -1.62 -7.74 4.53
CA PRO A 17 -1.12 -8.22 5.81
C PRO A 17 -0.30 -7.13 6.52
N TRP A 18 0.12 -6.07 5.82
CA TRP A 18 0.96 -4.99 6.34
C TRP A 18 0.22 -3.86 7.06
N THR A 19 -1.08 -3.69 6.83
CA THR A 19 -1.82 -2.65 7.57
C THR A 19 -2.10 -3.10 9.00
N ILE A 20 -2.18 -4.41 9.25
CA ILE A 20 -2.16 -4.97 10.60
C ILE A 20 -1.53 -6.38 10.62
N GLN A 21 -0.22 -6.47 10.92
CA GLN A 21 0.50 -7.74 11.10
C GLN A 21 0.23 -8.37 12.47
N GLU A 22 -1.01 -8.35 12.93
CA GLU A 22 -1.40 -9.10 14.13
C GLU A 22 -2.02 -10.40 13.65
N PRO A 23 -1.36 -11.56 13.89
CA PRO A 23 -1.90 -12.88 13.53
C PRO A 23 -3.27 -13.16 14.17
N SER A 24 -3.62 -12.40 15.20
CA SER A 24 -4.89 -12.44 15.91
C SER A 24 -6.03 -11.67 15.24
N LEU A 25 -5.75 -10.80 14.26
CA LEU A 25 -6.81 -10.05 13.59
C LEU A 25 -7.40 -10.84 12.43
N SER A 26 -8.73 -10.85 12.39
CA SER A 26 -9.45 -11.40 11.25
C SER A 26 -9.35 -10.45 10.05
N ASP A 27 -9.57 -10.95 8.85
CA ASP A 27 -9.65 -10.11 7.64
C ASP A 27 -10.68 -8.98 7.81
N LEU A 28 -11.78 -9.24 8.53
CA LEU A 28 -12.81 -8.25 8.84
C LEU A 28 -12.28 -7.12 9.74
N ASP A 29 -11.45 -7.44 10.74
CA ASP A 29 -10.85 -6.44 11.62
C ASP A 29 -9.87 -5.55 10.85
N ILE A 30 -9.14 -6.13 9.89
CA ILE A 30 -8.26 -5.39 8.98
C ILE A 30 -9.06 -4.41 8.13
N VAL A 31 -10.16 -4.84 7.50
CA VAL A 31 -11.00 -3.91 6.72
C VAL A 31 -11.57 -2.81 7.59
N ARG A 32 -12.08 -3.15 8.78
CA ARG A 32 -12.63 -2.15 9.70
C ARG A 32 -11.58 -1.12 10.11
N GLY A 33 -10.35 -1.56 10.36
CA GLY A 33 -9.23 -0.67 10.64
C GLY A 33 -8.88 0.25 9.45
N MET A 34 -8.93 -0.26 8.23
CA MET A 34 -8.73 0.54 7.01
C MET A 34 -9.86 1.55 6.80
N GLN A 35 -11.12 1.12 6.97
CA GLN A 35 -12.29 1.99 6.86
C GLN A 35 -12.26 3.11 7.88
N ALA A 36 -11.92 2.81 9.14
CA ALA A 36 -11.80 3.83 10.19
C ALA A 36 -10.73 4.89 9.85
N GLN A 37 -9.62 4.50 9.21
CA GLN A 37 -8.60 5.45 8.74
C GLN A 37 -9.12 6.32 7.59
N MET A 38 -9.90 5.75 6.67
CA MET A 38 -10.52 6.52 5.59
C MET A 38 -11.58 7.50 6.12
N ASP A 39 -12.45 7.05 7.03
CA ASP A 39 -13.46 7.88 7.69
C ASP A 39 -12.83 9.02 8.49
N ALA A 40 -11.67 8.77 9.12
CA ALA A 40 -10.87 9.79 9.81
C ALA A 40 -10.09 10.73 8.86
N GLY A 41 -10.13 10.50 7.53
CA GLY A 41 -9.38 11.28 6.55
C GLY A 41 -7.87 11.13 6.66
N THR A 42 -7.40 10.02 7.24
CA THR A 42 -5.98 9.68 7.38
C THR A 42 -5.51 8.64 6.36
N ALA A 43 -6.43 8.05 5.59
CA ALA A 43 -6.11 7.18 4.47
C ALA A 43 -7.06 7.37 3.27
N TRP A 44 -6.60 6.91 2.11
CA TRP A 44 -7.29 6.97 0.82
C TRP A 44 -7.03 5.69 0.05
N LEU A 45 -8.02 5.21 -0.69
CA LEU A 45 -7.91 4.04 -1.56
C LEU A 45 -8.16 4.45 -3.01
N LEU A 46 -7.21 4.13 -3.89
CA LEU A 46 -7.42 4.16 -5.33
C LEU A 46 -7.69 2.73 -5.81
N GLU A 47 -8.81 2.53 -6.48
CA GLU A 47 -9.09 1.35 -7.29
C GLU A 47 -8.95 1.69 -8.77
N MET A 48 -8.13 0.94 -9.50
CA MET A 48 -7.90 1.12 -10.93
C MET A 48 -7.70 -0.24 -11.61
N ASN A 49 -8.76 -0.73 -12.26
CA ASN A 49 -8.83 -2.09 -12.81
C ASN A 49 -8.52 -3.11 -11.69
N ASP A 50 -7.59 -4.03 -11.95
CA ASP A 50 -7.16 -5.03 -10.98
C ASP A 50 -6.11 -4.50 -9.99
N THR A 51 -5.79 -3.21 -9.99
CA THR A 51 -4.84 -2.62 -9.04
C THR A 51 -5.54 -1.75 -8.02
N TYR A 52 -5.17 -1.95 -6.76
CA TYR A 52 -5.60 -1.18 -5.62
C TYR A 52 -4.37 -0.56 -4.97
N VAL A 53 -4.43 0.74 -4.68
CA VAL A 53 -3.34 1.46 -4.00
C VAL A 53 -3.93 2.19 -2.80
N PHE A 54 -3.51 1.79 -1.61
CA PHE A 54 -3.88 2.45 -0.37
C PHE A 54 -2.80 3.40 0.06
N LEU A 55 -3.13 4.68 0.13
CA LEU A 55 -2.29 5.73 0.65
C LEU A 55 -2.74 6.05 2.06
N ARG A 56 -1.86 5.86 3.04
CA ARG A 56 -2.11 6.26 4.43
C ARG A 56 -1.14 7.34 4.88
N ARG A 57 -1.58 8.21 5.78
CA ARG A 57 -0.70 9.16 6.47
C ARG A 57 0.16 8.39 7.47
N HIS A 58 1.48 8.41 7.28
CA HIS A 58 2.43 7.92 8.29
C HIS A 58 2.76 9.04 9.29
N THR A 59 3.08 10.22 8.76
CA THR A 59 3.29 11.45 9.54
C THR A 59 2.58 12.61 8.82
N PRO A 60 2.50 13.82 9.40
CA PRO A 60 1.96 14.99 8.68
C PRO A 60 2.64 15.26 7.33
N TRP A 61 3.89 14.82 7.15
CA TRP A 61 4.72 15.11 5.97
C TRP A 61 4.96 13.91 5.07
N VAL A 62 4.67 12.69 5.56
CA VAL A 62 5.01 11.43 4.89
C VAL A 62 3.75 10.59 4.72
N GLY A 63 3.44 10.28 3.47
CA GLY A 63 2.45 9.28 3.11
C GLY A 63 3.11 7.92 2.90
N GLN A 64 2.45 6.84 3.27
CA GLN A 64 2.87 5.48 2.94
C GLN A 64 1.87 4.87 1.97
N ILE A 65 2.37 4.28 0.89
CA ILE A 65 1.54 3.52 -0.04
C ILE A 65 1.70 2.02 0.18
N HIS A 66 0.59 1.31 0.00
CA HIS A 66 0.52 -0.13 -0.08
C HIS A 66 -0.20 -0.47 -1.38
N VAL A 67 0.33 -1.43 -2.14
CA VAL A 67 -0.16 -1.73 -3.49
C VAL A 67 -0.53 -3.20 -3.59
N TRP A 68 -1.75 -3.46 -4.05
CA TRP A 68 -2.26 -4.79 -4.39
C TRP A 68 -2.60 -4.83 -5.86
N ASN A 69 -2.05 -5.80 -6.58
CA ASN A 69 -2.35 -5.98 -8.00
C ASN A 69 -2.82 -7.42 -8.24
N LEU A 70 -4.07 -7.56 -8.66
CA LEU A 70 -4.75 -8.84 -8.88
C LEU A 70 -4.70 -9.28 -10.34
N GLY A 71 -4.19 -8.40 -11.21
CA GLY A 71 -4.15 -8.61 -12.65
C GLY A 71 -2.84 -8.14 -13.25
N SER A 72 -2.91 -7.49 -14.40
CA SER A 72 -1.72 -7.17 -15.19
C SER A 72 -0.84 -6.08 -14.55
N PRO A 73 0.51 -6.23 -14.53
CA PRO A 73 1.44 -5.20 -14.06
C PRO A 73 1.35 -3.86 -14.80
N PHE A 74 0.76 -3.82 -16.00
CA PHE A 74 0.55 -2.56 -16.73
C PHE A 74 -0.47 -1.65 -16.05
N GLY A 75 -1.51 -2.20 -15.41
CA GLY A 75 -2.46 -1.43 -14.60
C GLY A 75 -1.78 -0.81 -13.39
N MET A 76 -0.84 -1.55 -12.81
CA MET A 76 -0.08 -1.14 -11.62
C MET A 76 0.75 0.13 -11.84
N VAL A 77 1.41 0.28 -13.00
CA VAL A 77 2.18 1.49 -13.32
C VAL A 77 1.29 2.74 -13.32
N ARG A 78 0.09 2.65 -13.93
CA ARG A 78 -0.83 3.79 -14.01
C ARG A 78 -1.36 4.17 -12.64
N ALA A 79 -1.76 3.18 -11.85
CA ALA A 79 -2.27 3.39 -10.50
C ALA A 79 -1.21 4.01 -9.58
N ILE A 80 0.03 3.49 -9.60
CA ILE A 80 1.13 4.04 -8.78
C ILE A 80 1.45 5.47 -9.19
N ARG A 81 1.51 5.79 -10.50
CA ARG A 81 1.73 7.17 -10.95
C ARG A 81 0.63 8.11 -10.46
N ALA A 82 -0.63 7.71 -10.62
CA ALA A 82 -1.77 8.52 -10.18
C ALA A 82 -1.72 8.81 -8.66
N VAL A 83 -1.45 7.80 -7.83
CA VAL A 83 -1.29 8.01 -6.38
C VAL A 83 -0.03 8.79 -6.04
N THR A 84 1.05 8.61 -6.78
CA THR A 84 2.28 9.38 -6.56
C THR A 84 2.01 10.87 -6.76
N ASP A 85 1.33 11.23 -7.85
CA ASP A 85 1.03 12.62 -8.21
C ASP A 85 0.14 13.27 -7.14
N ALA A 86 -1.01 12.65 -6.86
CA ALA A 86 -1.95 13.14 -5.84
C ALA A 86 -1.35 13.12 -4.42
N GLY A 87 -0.54 12.11 -4.11
CA GLY A 87 0.09 11.96 -2.81
C GLY A 87 1.14 13.04 -2.56
N LEU A 88 1.92 13.43 -3.56
CA LEU A 88 2.95 14.49 -3.43
C LEU A 88 2.35 15.91 -3.40
N GLU A 89 1.10 16.10 -3.81
CA GLU A 89 0.35 17.33 -3.53
C GLU A 89 0.04 17.49 -2.02
N ARG A 90 -0.07 16.36 -1.30
CA ARG A 90 -0.53 16.30 0.09
C ARG A 90 0.59 16.03 1.09
N PHE A 91 1.66 15.37 0.66
CA PHE A 91 2.80 14.98 1.48
C PHE A 91 4.11 15.44 0.83
N HIS A 92 5.14 15.71 1.62
CA HIS A 92 6.48 16.04 1.10
C HIS A 92 7.18 14.82 0.51
N ARG A 93 6.82 13.64 1.02
CA ARG A 93 7.41 12.36 0.64
C ARG A 93 6.37 11.26 0.68
N LEU A 94 6.51 10.31 -0.23
CA LEU A 94 5.83 9.03 -0.15
C LEU A 94 6.85 7.92 0.06
N GLU A 95 6.45 6.90 0.83
CA GLU A 95 7.23 5.69 1.07
C GLU A 95 6.42 4.42 0.80
N ALA A 96 7.11 3.36 0.41
CA ALA A 96 6.52 2.05 0.18
C ALA A 96 7.47 0.99 0.72
N ARG A 97 6.92 -0.09 1.27
CA ARG A 97 7.67 -1.30 1.60
C ARG A 97 7.01 -2.46 0.88
N VAL A 98 7.78 -3.14 0.04
CA VAL A 98 7.25 -4.25 -0.77
C VAL A 98 8.07 -5.51 -0.52
N PRO A 99 7.45 -6.66 -0.20
CA PRO A 99 8.17 -7.93 -0.08
C PRO A 99 8.51 -8.55 -1.44
N ASP A 100 7.81 -8.14 -2.51
CA ASP A 100 8.05 -8.62 -3.87
C ASP A 100 8.93 -7.64 -4.66
N ARG A 101 10.06 -8.15 -5.16
CA ARG A 101 10.97 -7.41 -6.06
C ARG A 101 10.30 -6.96 -7.35
N ARG A 102 9.28 -7.68 -7.84
CA ARG A 102 8.51 -7.29 -9.04
C ARG A 102 7.75 -5.99 -8.79
N HIS A 103 7.11 -5.85 -7.62
CA HIS A 103 6.48 -4.60 -7.21
C HIS A 103 7.53 -3.48 -7.09
N GLY A 104 8.69 -3.79 -6.53
CA GLY A 104 9.81 -2.85 -6.46
C GLY A 104 10.28 -2.34 -7.83
N SER A 105 10.33 -3.22 -8.84
CA SER A 105 10.65 -2.83 -10.22
C SER A 105 9.60 -1.88 -10.83
N VAL A 106 8.32 -2.09 -10.52
CA VAL A 106 7.24 -1.20 -10.97
C VAL A 106 7.35 0.17 -10.29
N LEU A 107 7.62 0.21 -8.98
CA LEU A 107 7.87 1.45 -8.23
C LEU A 107 9.05 2.24 -8.85
N ALA A 108 10.16 1.56 -9.12
CA ALA A 108 11.32 2.17 -9.78
C ALA A 108 10.96 2.78 -11.15
N ARG A 109 10.15 2.08 -11.96
CA ARG A 109 9.64 2.61 -13.25
C ARG A 109 8.71 3.82 -13.09
N CYS A 110 8.15 4.02 -11.90
CA CYS A 110 7.31 5.17 -11.56
C CYS A 110 8.12 6.32 -10.94
N GLY A 111 9.46 6.24 -10.93
CA GLY A 111 10.34 7.28 -10.42
C GLY A 111 10.65 7.16 -8.93
N TRP A 112 10.29 6.05 -8.28
CA TRP A 112 10.63 5.82 -6.88
C TRP A 112 12.06 5.29 -6.76
N VAL A 113 12.78 5.75 -5.75
CA VAL A 113 14.16 5.34 -5.47
C VAL A 113 14.16 4.19 -4.47
N HIS A 114 14.96 3.15 -4.72
CA HIS A 114 15.20 2.10 -3.73
C HIS A 114 16.14 2.63 -2.64
N GLU A 115 15.69 2.65 -1.40
CA GLU A 115 16.41 3.28 -0.28
C GLU A 115 17.00 2.27 0.70
N GLY A 116 16.55 1.02 0.68
CA GLY A 116 17.10 0.00 1.55
C GLY A 116 16.33 -1.31 1.54
N THR A 117 16.97 -2.35 2.07
CA THR A 117 16.36 -3.65 2.28
C THR A 117 16.25 -3.93 3.78
N PHE A 118 15.03 -4.14 4.25
CA PHE A 118 14.71 -4.49 5.61
C PHE A 118 14.70 -6.02 5.73
N ARG A 119 15.67 -6.56 6.48
CA ARG A 119 15.88 -8.01 6.58
C ARG A 119 14.85 -8.65 7.50
N ALA A 120 14.27 -9.78 7.06
CA ALA A 120 13.32 -10.59 7.85
C ALA A 120 12.24 -9.76 8.58
N CYS A 121 11.74 -8.70 7.93
CA CYS A 121 10.81 -7.74 8.53
C CYS A 121 9.35 -7.97 8.10
N HIS A 122 9.13 -8.82 7.10
CA HIS A 122 7.80 -9.17 6.65
C HIS A 122 7.38 -10.49 7.26
N ALA A 123 6.39 -10.48 8.16
CA ALA A 123 5.77 -11.70 8.64
C ALA A 123 4.71 -12.22 7.66
N HIS A 124 4.77 -13.52 7.38
CA HIS A 124 3.75 -14.27 6.62
C HIS A 124 2.78 -14.97 7.58
N ARG A 125 1.59 -15.33 7.09
CA ARG A 125 0.56 -16.02 7.92
C ARG A 125 1.02 -17.39 8.43
N ASP A 126 1.96 -18.03 7.74
CA ASP A 126 2.56 -19.30 8.14
C ASP A 126 3.65 -19.15 9.22
N GLY A 127 3.89 -17.93 9.71
CA GLY A 127 4.90 -17.62 10.72
C GLY A 127 6.32 -17.46 10.16
N THR A 128 6.50 -17.56 8.85
CA THR A 128 7.80 -17.29 8.21
C THR A 128 8.04 -15.79 8.05
N PHE A 129 9.31 -15.42 7.86
CA PHE A 129 9.72 -14.04 7.67
C PHE A 129 10.48 -13.86 6.36
N SER A 130 10.18 -12.80 5.61
CA SER A 130 10.95 -12.41 4.43
C SER A 130 11.47 -10.99 4.53
N ASP A 131 12.40 -10.65 3.63
CA ASP A 131 12.85 -9.28 3.45
C ASP A 131 11.74 -8.41 2.85
N ALA A 132 11.90 -7.09 3.00
CA ALA A 132 11.14 -6.10 2.25
C ALA A 132 12.06 -5.01 1.70
N PHE A 133 11.69 -4.50 0.53
CA PHE A 133 12.42 -3.49 -0.20
C PHE A 133 11.72 -2.14 0.01
N GLY A 134 12.46 -1.19 0.59
CA GLY A 134 12.01 0.16 0.87
C GLY A 134 12.20 1.06 -0.34
N TYR A 135 11.16 1.80 -0.68
CA TYR A 135 11.18 2.79 -1.74
C TYR A 135 10.67 4.13 -1.24
N GLY A 136 11.26 5.21 -1.74
CA GLY A 136 10.86 6.58 -1.46
C GLY A 136 10.74 7.41 -2.73
N VAL A 137 9.87 8.39 -2.70
CA VAL A 137 9.82 9.48 -3.70
C VAL A 137 9.47 10.77 -2.98
N THR A 138 10.17 11.84 -3.31
CA THR A 138 9.94 13.17 -2.76
C THR A 138 9.38 14.10 -3.82
N ARG A 139 8.77 15.19 -3.38
CA ARG A 139 8.27 16.23 -4.29
C ARG A 139 9.38 16.86 -5.14
N TRP A 140 10.64 16.77 -4.72
CA TRP A 140 11.81 17.34 -5.38
C TRP A 140 12.41 16.43 -6.46
N ASP A 141 12.01 15.15 -6.48
CA ASP A 141 12.45 14.19 -7.50
C ASP A 141 11.66 14.34 -8.82
N ARG A 142 10.81 15.38 -8.92
CA ARG A 142 9.96 15.70 -10.07
C ARG A 142 10.09 17.15 -10.51
#